data_AF-A0A2N1N9J4-F1
#
_entry.id   AF-A0A2N1N9J4-F1
#
_cell.length_a   1.000
_cell.length_b   1.000
_cell.length_c   1.000
_cell.angle_alpha   90.00
_cell.angle_beta   90.00
_cell.angle_gamma   90.00
#
_symmetry.space_group_name_H-M   'P 1'
#
loop_
_entity.id
_entity.type
_entity.pdbx_description
1 polymer ?
#
loop_
_entity_poly.entity_id
_entity_poly.type
_entity_poly.pdbx_seq_one_letter_code
_entity_poly.pdbx_strand_id
1 'polypeptide(L)'
;MVLWEIQHHELPYNKLTSEEISEKILKGEYPPQKPVHGTPVEFQNIIERAWAHDPEERSNMEKLYNRLDILDSRNLLNQNVELINYNKEEESIDDNSTEGLESPKIIGKIPDIARGIKYHQNKQYKRAWKIFEEYESKSNDIDGKYWV
;
A
#
# COMPACT_ATOMS: atom_id res chain seq x y z
N MET A 1 6.84 2.72 12.75
CA MET A 1 7.30 3.81 11.86
C MET A 1 7.17 3.42 10.39
N VAL A 2 7.86 2.39 9.89
CA VAL A 2 7.83 2.00 8.46
C VAL A 2 6.41 1.85 7.89
N LEU A 3 5.52 1.13 8.57
CA LEU A 3 4.13 0.96 8.12
C LEU A 3 3.35 2.29 8.04
N TRP A 4 3.65 3.25 8.93
CA TRP A 4 3.05 4.58 8.89
C TRP A 4 3.52 5.37 7.66
N GLU A 5 4.82 5.29 7.35
CA GLU A 5 5.42 5.91 6.16
C GLU A 5 4.83 5.35 4.87
N ILE A 6 4.61 4.03 4.81
CA ILE A 6 3.95 3.38 3.67
C ILE A 6 2.51 3.90 3.50
N GLN A 7 1.76 4.04 4.59
CA GLN A 7 0.36 4.48 4.51
C GLN A 7 0.23 5.95 4.06
N HIS A 8 1.12 6.82 4.54
CA HIS A 8 0.99 8.28 4.35
C HIS A 8 1.90 8.84 3.26
N HIS A 9 2.88 8.07 2.79
CA HIS A 9 3.92 8.51 1.85
C HIS A 9 4.67 9.77 2.31
N GLU A 10 4.81 9.95 3.64
CA GLU A 10 5.42 11.11 4.28
C GLU A 10 6.46 10.69 5.33
N LEU A 11 7.36 11.62 5.68
CA LEU A 11 8.28 11.43 6.79
C LEU A 11 7.59 11.82 8.12
N PRO A 12 7.49 10.91 9.11
CA PRO A 12 6.68 11.07 10.32
C PRO A 12 7.10 12.22 11.24
N TYR A 13 8.39 12.52 11.27
CA TYR A 13 8.97 13.58 12.11
C TYR A 13 9.72 14.59 11.25
N ASN A 14 9.18 14.89 10.07
CA ASN A 14 9.80 15.86 9.18
C ASN A 14 10.05 17.18 9.92
N LYS A 15 11.29 17.70 9.82
CA LYS A 15 11.76 18.96 10.42
C LYS A 15 12.02 18.94 11.94
N LEU A 16 11.92 17.79 12.61
CA LEU A 16 12.30 17.66 14.03
C LEU A 16 13.74 17.15 14.19
N THR A 17 14.42 17.60 15.23
CA THR A 17 15.72 17.08 15.65
C THR A 17 15.56 15.75 16.41
N SER A 18 16.65 14.99 16.54
CA SER A 18 16.65 13.73 17.32
C SER A 18 16.25 13.93 18.78
N GLU A 19 16.58 15.08 19.37
CA GLU A 19 16.24 15.44 20.74
C GLU A 19 14.73 15.69 20.88
N GLU A 20 14.15 16.48 19.97
CA GLU A 20 12.71 16.76 19.94
C GLU A 20 11.88 15.48 19.72
N ILE A 21 12.35 14.58 18.84
CA ILE A 21 11.72 13.28 18.62
C ILE A 21 11.76 12.43 19.89
N SER A 22 12.91 12.39 20.58
CA SER A 22 13.05 11.62 21.82
C SER A 22 12.11 12.14 22.90
N GLU A 23 12.03 13.47 23.07
CA GLU A 23 11.09 14.08 24.01
C GLU A 23 9.63 13.74 23.70
N LYS A 24 9.24 13.75 22.43
CA LYS A 24 7.89 13.38 21.99
C LYS A 24 7.57 11.91 22.28
N ILE A 25 8.48 11.00 21.94
CA ILE A 25 8.29 9.57 22.20
C ILE A 25 8.18 9.30 23.70
N LEU A 26 8.98 9.97 24.52
CA LEU A 26 8.91 9.87 25.99
C LEU A 26 7.59 10.39 26.56
N LYS A 27 6.93 11.35 25.88
CA LYS A 27 5.59 11.84 26.21
C LYS A 27 4.47 10.97 25.65
N GLY A 28 4.78 9.90 24.90
CA GLY A 28 3.80 9.08 24.21
C GLY A 28 3.17 9.75 22.99
N GLU A 29 3.82 10.79 22.45
CA GLU A 29 3.37 11.50 21.26
C GLU A 29 3.95 10.83 20.00
N TYR A 30 3.10 10.16 19.24
CA TYR A 30 3.42 9.53 17.96
C TYR A 30 2.79 10.30 16.80
N PRO A 31 3.24 10.08 15.54
CA PRO A 31 2.62 10.67 14.37
C PRO A 31 1.12 10.36 14.34
N PRO A 32 0.27 11.34 14.04
CA PRO A 32 -1.17 11.13 14.03
C PRO A 32 -1.53 10.10 12.94
N GLN A 33 -2.38 9.14 13.31
CA GLN A 33 -3.04 8.28 12.35
C GLN A 33 -4.14 9.09 11.68
N LYS A 34 -3.93 9.48 10.43
CA LYS A 34 -5.00 10.08 9.62
C LYS A 34 -5.69 8.94 8.87
N PRO A 35 -7.03 8.94 8.78
CA PRO A 35 -7.71 7.97 7.94
C PRO A 35 -7.25 8.16 6.49
N VAL A 36 -6.89 7.08 5.82
CA VAL A 36 -6.49 7.11 4.41
C VAL A 36 -7.51 6.30 3.64
N HIS A 37 -8.22 6.96 2.73
CA HIS A 37 -9.30 6.33 1.96
C HIS A 37 -8.79 5.05 1.26
N GLY A 38 -9.56 3.98 1.39
CA GLY A 38 -9.25 2.68 0.78
C GLY A 38 -8.21 1.85 1.55
N THR A 39 -7.68 2.35 2.67
CA THR A 39 -6.85 1.52 3.56
C THR A 39 -7.73 0.74 4.55
N PRO A 40 -7.38 -0.51 4.88
CA PRO A 40 -8.09 -1.25 5.92
C PRO A 40 -7.97 -0.59 7.29
N VAL A 41 -9.08 -0.49 8.02
CA VAL A 41 -9.10 0.00 9.41
C VAL A 41 -8.14 -0.84 10.28
N GLU A 42 -8.08 -2.15 10.02
CA GLU A 42 -7.19 -3.03 10.76
C GLU A 42 -5.70 -2.73 10.53
N PHE A 43 -5.33 -2.16 9.40
CA PHE A 43 -3.94 -1.77 9.13
C PHE A 43 -3.49 -0.66 10.10
N GLN A 44 -4.33 0.34 10.35
CA GLN A 44 -4.06 1.38 11.36
C GLN A 44 -3.88 0.77 12.75
N ASN A 45 -4.78 -0.16 13.11
CA ASN A 45 -4.71 -0.90 14.37
C ASN A 45 -3.45 -1.78 14.50
N ILE A 46 -2.78 -2.14 13.40
CA ILE A 46 -1.48 -2.84 13.41
C ILE A 46 -0.37 -1.83 13.69
N ILE A 47 -0.38 -0.66 13.04
CA ILE A 47 0.60 0.39 13.28
C ILE A 47 0.57 0.84 14.74
N GLU A 48 -0.64 1.04 15.29
CA GLU A 48 -0.83 1.50 16.67
C GLU A 48 -0.27 0.53 17.71
N ARG A 49 -0.46 -0.76 17.50
CA ARG A 49 0.08 -1.79 18.40
C ARG A 49 1.60 -1.93 18.30
N ALA A 50 2.19 -1.62 17.15
CA ALA A 50 3.63 -1.72 16.93
C ALA A 50 4.42 -0.64 17.69
N TRP A 51 3.79 0.50 18.00
CA TRP A 51 4.42 1.61 18.72
C TRP A 51 3.73 1.92 20.06
N ALA A 52 3.05 0.94 20.68
CA ALA A 52 2.46 1.12 22.01
C ALA A 52 3.51 1.66 22.98
N HIS A 53 3.13 2.66 23.79
CA HIS A 53 4.04 3.35 24.68
C HIS A 53 4.57 2.42 25.77
N ASP A 54 3.68 1.65 26.39
CA ASP A 54 4.03 0.56 27.30
C ASP A 54 4.69 -0.59 26.53
N PRO A 55 5.93 -0.98 26.87
CA PRO A 55 6.61 -2.13 26.26
C PRO A 55 5.83 -3.45 26.39
N GLU A 56 5.08 -3.67 27.47
CA GLU A 56 4.32 -4.91 27.68
C GLU A 56 3.10 -5.01 26.76
N GLU A 57 2.49 -3.86 26.44
CA GLU A 57 1.37 -3.76 25.49
C GLU A 57 1.84 -3.76 24.02
N ARG A 58 3.14 -3.53 23.78
CA ARG A 58 3.71 -3.50 22.42
C ARG A 58 3.69 -4.88 21.82
N SER A 59 2.97 -5.02 20.70
CA SER A 59 2.90 -6.29 20.00
C SER A 59 4.27 -6.73 19.49
N ASN A 60 4.64 -7.96 19.79
CA ASN A 60 5.86 -8.56 19.26
C ASN A 60 5.76 -8.78 17.74
N MET A 61 6.92 -9.02 17.11
CA MET A 61 7.02 -9.12 15.66
C MET A 61 6.17 -10.26 15.06
N GLU A 62 6.11 -11.41 15.74
CA GLU A 62 5.32 -12.57 15.29
C GLU A 62 3.83 -12.26 15.26
N LYS A 63 3.30 -11.63 16.32
CA LYS A 63 1.90 -11.18 16.39
C LYS A 63 1.59 -10.15 15.30
N LEU A 64 2.50 -9.19 15.05
CA LEU A 64 2.33 -8.20 13.99
C LEU A 64 2.31 -8.85 12.61
N TYR A 65 3.26 -9.76 12.34
CA TYR A 65 3.33 -10.51 11.09
C TYR A 65 2.05 -11.31 10.84
N ASN A 66 1.61 -12.11 11.82
CA ASN A 66 0.41 -12.92 11.69
C ASN A 66 -0.84 -12.06 11.40
N ARG A 67 -0.94 -10.87 12.02
CA ARG A 67 -2.06 -9.96 11.75
C ARG A 67 -2.00 -9.34 10.35
N LEU A 68 -0.81 -9.02 9.85
CA LEU A 68 -0.62 -8.57 8.47
C LEU A 68 -0.98 -9.67 7.47
N ASP A 69 -0.53 -10.90 7.70
CA ASP A 69 -0.79 -12.07 6.85
C ASP A 69 -2.29 -12.39 6.77
N ILE A 70 -2.98 -12.37 7.91
CA ILE A 70 -4.45 -12.54 7.97
C ILE A 70 -5.19 -11.40 7.26
N LEU A 71 -4.69 -10.16 7.37
CA LEU A 71 -5.29 -9.01 6.70
C LEU A 71 -5.11 -9.10 5.18
N ASP A 72 -3.91 -9.42 4.72
CA ASP A 72 -3.59 -9.61 3.30
C ASP A 72 -4.42 -10.76 2.70
N SER A 73 -4.46 -11.91 3.38
CA SER A 73 -5.27 -13.05 2.96
C SER A 73 -6.75 -12.71 2.81
N ARG A 74 -7.33 -11.94 3.74
CA ARG A 74 -8.73 -11.51 3.64
C ARG A 74 -8.95 -10.51 2.51
N ASN A 75 -8.01 -9.61 2.30
CA ASN A 75 -8.06 -8.65 1.20
C ASN A 75 -8.06 -9.38 -0.16
N LEU A 76 -7.13 -10.32 -0.36
CA LEU A 76 -7.03 -11.14 -1.58
C LEU A 76 -8.28 -12.00 -1.85
N LEU A 77 -8.93 -12.49 -0.80
CA LEU A 77 -10.14 -13.30 -0.90
C LEU A 77 -11.42 -12.45 -0.98
N ASN A 78 -11.32 -11.11 -1.07
CA ASN A 78 -12.44 -10.16 -1.01
C ASN A 78 -13.38 -10.40 0.18
N GLN A 79 -12.84 -10.88 1.29
CA GLN A 79 -13.62 -11.14 2.50
C GLN A 79 -13.73 -9.86 3.32
N ASN A 80 -14.94 -9.29 3.40
CA ASN A 80 -15.38 -8.17 4.27
C ASN A 80 -14.27 -7.48 5.08
N VAL A 81 -13.33 -6.81 4.39
CA VAL A 81 -12.36 -5.93 5.03
C VAL A 81 -13.03 -4.58 5.22
N GLU A 82 -13.12 -4.12 6.46
CA GLU A 82 -13.60 -2.77 6.73
C GLU A 82 -12.56 -1.77 6.24
N LEU A 83 -12.91 -1.04 5.17
CA LEU A 83 -12.08 0.00 4.59
C LEU A 83 -12.46 1.34 5.19
N ILE A 84 -11.45 2.19 5.34
CA ILE A 84 -11.66 3.59 5.70
C ILE A 84 -12.36 4.27 4.53
N ASN A 85 -13.61 4.68 4.74
CA ASN A 85 -14.34 5.52 3.81
C ASN A 85 -14.33 6.97 4.30
N TYR A 86 -13.61 7.83 3.58
CA TYR A 86 -13.63 9.27 3.80
C TYR A 86 -14.74 9.86 2.94
N ASN A 87 -15.89 10.19 3.54
CA ASN A 87 -16.85 11.09 2.89
C ASN A 87 -16.25 12.50 2.90
N LYS A 88 -15.38 12.79 1.95
CA LYS A 88 -14.95 14.16 1.69
C LYS A 88 -16.01 14.79 0.79
N GLU A 89 -16.76 15.75 1.32
CA GLU A 89 -17.57 16.64 0.49
C GLU A 89 -16.71 17.21 -0.65
N GLU A 90 -17.37 17.31 -1.81
CA GLU A 90 -16.85 17.40 -3.17
C GLU A 90 -15.61 18.31 -3.38
N GLU A 91 -14.55 17.75 -3.95
CA GLU A 91 -13.75 18.46 -4.94
C GLU A 91 -14.00 17.77 -6.28
N SER A 92 -14.91 18.36 -7.06
CA SER A 92 -15.23 17.99 -8.42
C SER A 92 -13.99 18.12 -9.32
N ILE A 93 -13.50 17.00 -9.83
CA ILE A 93 -12.84 16.99 -11.14
C ILE A 93 -13.59 16.02 -12.03
N ASP A 94 -14.12 16.64 -13.06
CA ASP A 94 -15.02 16.15 -14.06
C ASP A 94 -14.35 15.15 -15.01
N ASP A 95 -15.14 14.14 -15.32
CA ASP A 95 -15.30 13.46 -16.59
C ASP A 95 -14.33 12.36 -17.10
N ASN A 96 -14.94 11.17 -17.10
CA ASN A 96 -15.14 10.26 -18.22
C ASN A 96 -13.96 9.49 -18.80
N SER A 97 -13.98 8.16 -18.59
CA SER A 97 -14.60 7.28 -19.59
C SER A 97 -14.64 5.82 -19.11
N THR A 98 -15.86 5.30 -19.10
CA THR A 98 -16.29 3.90 -18.93
C THR A 98 -15.86 3.00 -20.10
N GLU A 99 -16.05 1.70 -19.92
CA GLU A 99 -15.87 0.54 -20.85
C GLU A 99 -14.55 -0.22 -20.64
N GLY A 100 -14.51 -1.54 -20.51
CA GLY A 100 -15.50 -2.60 -20.57
C GLY A 100 -14.72 -3.91 -20.46
N LEU A 101 -15.20 -4.85 -19.66
CA LEU A 101 -14.63 -6.18 -19.51
C LEU A 101 -14.92 -7.01 -20.76
N GLU A 102 -13.89 -7.39 -21.52
CA GLU A 102 -13.86 -8.70 -22.20
C GLU A 102 -12.41 -9.22 -22.28
N SER A 103 -12.23 -10.45 -21.82
CA SER A 103 -11.00 -11.23 -21.98
C SER A 103 -10.93 -11.82 -23.39
N PRO A 104 -9.72 -11.95 -23.97
CA PRO A 104 -9.43 -13.22 -24.64
C PRO A 104 -8.05 -13.79 -24.27
N LYS A 105 -8.06 -15.08 -23.93
CA LYS A 105 -6.88 -15.97 -24.00
C LYS A 105 -6.34 -15.96 -25.44
N ILE A 106 -5.15 -15.40 -25.63
CA ILE A 106 -4.31 -15.65 -26.80
C ILE A 106 -2.89 -15.91 -26.29
N ILE A 107 -2.38 -17.12 -26.53
CA ILE A 107 -1.00 -17.53 -26.24
C ILE A 107 -0.08 -16.77 -27.21
N GLY A 108 0.25 -15.54 -26.83
CA GLY A 108 1.26 -14.70 -27.48
C GLY A 108 2.59 -14.81 -26.73
N LYS A 109 3.70 -14.62 -27.44
CA LYS A 109 5.06 -14.60 -26.87
C LYS A 109 5.09 -13.71 -25.62
N ILE A 110 5.73 -14.21 -24.56
CA ILE A 110 5.92 -13.51 -23.29
C ILE A 110 6.54 -12.14 -23.58
N PRO A 111 5.93 -11.03 -23.13
CA PRO A 111 6.49 -9.69 -23.30
C PRO A 111 7.89 -9.60 -22.67
N ASP A 112 8.81 -8.94 -23.37
CA ASP A 112 10.16 -8.72 -22.88
C ASP A 112 10.14 -7.70 -21.72
N ILE A 113 10.15 -8.22 -20.49
CA ILE A 113 10.13 -7.45 -19.24
C ILE A 113 11.24 -6.39 -19.18
N ALA A 114 12.38 -6.63 -19.83
CA ALA A 114 13.49 -5.68 -19.89
C ALA A 114 13.08 -4.35 -20.55
N ARG A 115 12.10 -4.38 -21.45
CA ARG A 115 11.53 -3.16 -22.06
C ARG A 115 10.71 -2.35 -21.06
N GLY A 116 9.91 -3.00 -20.22
CA GLY A 116 9.15 -2.34 -19.15
C GLY A 116 10.07 -1.61 -18.19
N ILE A 117 11.13 -2.28 -17.72
CA ILE A 117 12.15 -1.69 -16.84
C ILE A 117 12.82 -0.47 -17.51
N LYS A 118 13.18 -0.58 -18.80
CA LYS A 118 13.76 0.54 -19.55
C LYS A 118 12.82 1.73 -19.66
N TYR A 119 11.52 1.52 -19.87
CA TYR A 119 10.55 2.61 -19.89
C TYR A 119 10.37 3.26 -18.52
N HIS A 120 10.39 2.47 -17.44
CA HIS A 120 10.34 2.97 -16.08
C HIS A 120 11.55 3.85 -15.74
N GLN A 121 12.76 3.40 -16.08
CA GLN A 121 14.00 4.18 -15.93
C GLN A 121 13.96 5.50 -16.71
N ASN A 122 13.30 5.51 -17.87
CA ASN A 122 13.11 6.71 -18.70
C ASN A 122 11.89 7.55 -18.30
N LYS A 123 11.28 7.31 -17.13
CA LYS A 123 10.07 8.00 -16.62
C LYS A 123 8.84 7.92 -17.53
N GLN A 124 8.79 6.94 -18.43
CA GLN A 124 7.65 6.70 -19.32
C GLN A 124 6.67 5.73 -18.66
N TYR A 125 6.12 6.14 -17.52
CA TYR A 125 5.37 5.25 -16.62
C TYR A 125 4.16 4.58 -17.29
N LYS A 126 3.36 5.31 -18.07
CA LYS A 126 2.21 4.72 -18.81
C LYS A 126 2.61 3.60 -19.77
N ARG A 127 3.79 3.72 -20.39
CA ARG A 127 4.31 2.69 -21.32
C ARG A 127 4.93 1.52 -20.58
N ALA A 128 5.61 1.77 -19.46
CA ALA A 128 6.13 0.72 -18.60
C ALA A 128 4.99 -0.12 -18.01
N TRP A 129 3.96 0.56 -17.49
CA TRP A 129 2.79 -0.05 -16.86
C TRP A 129 2.07 -1.03 -17.78
N LYS A 130 1.78 -0.60 -19.02
CA LYS A 130 1.15 -1.46 -20.03
C LYS A 130 1.94 -2.74 -20.30
N ILE A 131 3.26 -2.70 -20.20
CA ILE A 131 4.11 -3.89 -20.41
C ILE A 131 4.07 -4.80 -19.18
N PHE A 132 4.00 -4.25 -17.97
CA PHE A 132 3.88 -5.04 -16.74
C PHE A 132 2.53 -5.74 -16.65
N GLU A 133 1.42 -5.06 -16.94
CA GLU A 133 0.08 -5.66 -17.06
C GLU A 133 0.04 -6.81 -18.08
N GLU A 134 0.67 -6.60 -19.25
CA GLU A 134 0.74 -7.62 -20.29
C GLU A 134 1.62 -8.81 -19.88
N TYR A 135 2.68 -8.57 -19.09
CA TYR A 135 3.54 -9.61 -18.55
C TYR A 135 2.82 -10.44 -17.50
N GLU A 136 2.14 -9.82 -16.54
CA GLU A 136 1.33 -10.50 -15.53
C GLU A 136 0.26 -11.40 -16.18
N SER A 137 -0.46 -10.87 -17.17
CA SER A 137 -1.54 -11.60 -17.84
C SER A 137 -1.06 -12.82 -18.65
N LYS A 138 0.23 -12.89 -19.00
CA LYS A 138 0.79 -13.92 -19.90
C LYS A 138 1.85 -14.80 -19.25
N SER A 139 2.45 -14.35 -18.15
CA SER A 139 3.45 -15.10 -17.41
C SER A 139 2.77 -16.00 -16.37
N ASN A 140 3.32 -17.20 -16.15
CA ASN A 140 2.89 -18.07 -15.04
C ASN A 140 3.67 -17.75 -13.74
N ASP A 141 4.29 -16.56 -13.70
CA ASP A 141 5.03 -16.00 -12.58
C ASP A 141 4.05 -15.42 -11.56
N ILE A 142 3.86 -16.16 -10.46
CA ILE A 142 2.92 -15.82 -9.38
C ILE A 142 3.29 -14.48 -8.73
N ASP A 143 4.59 -14.12 -8.77
CA ASP A 143 5.09 -12.87 -8.19
C ASP A 143 4.88 -11.68 -9.12
N GLY A 144 4.61 -11.93 -10.42
CA GLY A 144 4.38 -10.89 -11.43
C GLY A 144 3.22 -9.95 -11.12
N LYS A 145 2.24 -10.39 -10.30
CA LYS A 145 1.11 -9.57 -9.84
C LYS A 145 1.50 -8.43 -8.91
N TYR A 146 2.67 -8.49 -8.27
CA TYR A 146 3.16 -7.45 -7.36
C TYR A 146 4.03 -6.40 -8.05
N TRP A 147 4.21 -6.52 -9.38
CA TRP A 147 5.05 -5.64 -10.19
C TRP A 147 4.22 -4.59 -10.94
N VAL A 148 2.91 -4.79 -10.93
CA VAL A 148 1.84 -3.92 -11.43
C VAL A 148 1.09 -3.33 -10.22
#